data_AF-A0A453ALV4-F1
#
_entry.id   AF-A0A453ALV4-F1
#
_cell.length_a   1.000
_cell.length_b   1.000
_cell.length_c   1.000
_cell.angle_alpha   90.00
_cell.angle_beta   90.00
_cell.angle_gamma   90.00
#
_symmetry.space_group_name_H-M   'P 1'
#
loop_
_entity.id
_entity.type
_entity.pdbx_description
1 polymer ?
#
loop_
_entity_poly.entity_id
_entity_poly.type
_entity_poly.pdbx_seq_one_letter_code
_entity_poly.pdbx_strand_id
1 'polypeptide(L)'
;VLRQILKCRPEVSGLQTVENAKVPLMRFRFSGISVDLTYAQLPVLDAVQAINTSSPQYLRRLDSRSWKSLSGVRVNEQIVQLVPDQEKFQVLLRCIKLWARRRGLHCHLLGFFAGIHLAILAAYVCQRFPNATANGLFTMFFEIFAHWPWHIPVDLHGQQTNCTRSDGCLMPIVMPCSPPELCASNMTEGTFRKIREELMRGFVLTKVAMILSGHGFLNPSHIRQHMNNFFALLYVLQLLKNCMIGVDGLNPAFLTLFSSWKITALSVTPIHHRKLIIQSSNPTLYITGASSLNQILFLILAL
;
A
#
# COMPACT_ATOMS: atom_id res chain seq x y z
N VAL A 1 22.91 -6.53 20.21
CA VAL A 1 23.92 -6.25 19.17
C VAL A 1 23.44 -5.24 18.13
N LEU A 2 22.40 -5.52 17.32
CA LEU A 2 21.93 -4.61 16.26
C LEU A 2 21.72 -3.15 16.70
N ARG A 3 21.04 -2.94 17.84
CA ARG A 3 20.81 -1.58 18.37
C ARG A 3 22.11 -0.78 18.55
N GLN A 4 23.19 -1.43 18.99
CA GLN A 4 24.49 -0.76 19.16
C GLN A 4 25.12 -0.44 17.81
N ILE A 5 25.02 -1.36 16.83
CA ILE A 5 25.47 -1.11 15.46
C ILE A 5 24.77 0.13 14.89
N LEU A 6 23.45 0.24 15.03
CA LEU A 6 22.68 1.39 14.57
C LEU A 6 23.06 2.67 15.31
N LYS A 7 23.32 2.60 16.63
CA LYS A 7 23.70 3.76 17.44
C LYS A 7 25.03 4.37 17.02
N CYS A 8 25.97 3.56 16.50
CA CYS A 8 27.28 4.01 16.07
C CYS A 8 27.31 4.60 14.65
N ARG A 9 26.19 4.58 13.92
CA ARG A 9 26.11 5.07 12.54
C ARG A 9 25.73 6.56 12.51
N PRO A 10 26.54 7.45 11.90
CA PRO A 10 26.24 8.89 11.85
C PRO A 10 24.95 9.21 11.06
N GLU A 11 24.53 8.32 10.16
CA GLU A 11 23.29 8.44 9.39
C GLU A 11 22.04 8.21 10.24
N VAL A 12 22.19 7.56 11.42
CA VAL A 12 21.08 7.19 12.29
C VAL A 12 20.81 8.28 13.32
N SER A 13 19.56 8.73 13.38
CA SER A 13 19.08 9.67 14.40
C SER A 13 17.75 9.21 15.00
N GLY A 14 17.45 9.65 16.23
CA GLY A 14 16.18 9.37 16.89
C GLY A 14 15.90 7.88 17.15
N LEU A 15 16.93 7.06 17.39
CA LEU A 15 16.78 5.62 17.63
C LEU A 15 16.01 5.32 18.92
N GLN A 16 14.88 4.63 18.79
CA GLN A 16 14.00 4.21 19.87
C GLN A 16 13.62 2.73 19.70
N THR A 17 13.62 1.99 20.81
CA THR A 17 13.17 0.59 20.88
C THR A 17 11.78 0.53 21.50
N VAL A 18 10.85 -0.15 20.85
CA VAL A 18 9.48 -0.37 21.33
C VAL A 18 9.24 -1.87 21.46
N GLU A 19 9.53 -2.42 22.64
CA GLU A 19 9.48 -3.87 22.88
C GLU A 19 8.10 -4.37 23.31
N ASN A 20 7.31 -3.53 23.98
CA ASN A 20 6.01 -3.88 24.54
C ASN A 20 4.84 -3.73 23.55
N ALA A 21 5.12 -3.45 22.28
CA ALA A 21 4.11 -3.38 21.24
C ALA A 21 3.64 -4.78 20.80
N LYS A 22 2.48 -4.85 20.15
CA LYS A 22 1.97 -6.10 19.54
C LYS A 22 3.01 -6.76 18.62
N VAL A 23 3.76 -5.93 17.88
CA VAL A 23 4.93 -6.32 17.09
C VAL A 23 6.11 -5.47 17.57
N PRO A 24 7.12 -6.08 18.23
CA PRO A 24 8.30 -5.35 18.68
C PRO A 24 9.07 -4.73 17.51
N LEU A 25 9.51 -3.48 17.67
CA LEU A 25 10.21 -2.75 16.60
C LEU A 25 11.22 -1.73 17.12
N MET A 26 12.17 -1.36 16.27
CA MET A 26 13.05 -0.21 16.43
C MET A 26 12.63 0.89 15.46
N ARG A 27 12.37 2.09 15.96
CA ARG A 27 12.08 3.28 15.16
C ARG A 27 13.29 4.19 15.14
N PHE A 28 13.70 4.64 13.97
CA PHE A 28 14.79 5.59 13.81
C PHE A 28 14.64 6.36 12.50
N ARG A 29 15.49 7.37 12.31
CA ARG A 29 15.70 8.01 11.01
C ARG A 29 17.06 7.61 10.47
N PHE A 30 17.13 7.13 9.24
CA PHE A 30 18.37 6.86 8.52
C PHE A 30 18.51 7.89 7.39
N SER A 31 19.50 8.76 7.44
CA SER A 31 19.68 9.87 6.49
C SER A 31 18.39 10.70 6.30
N GLY A 32 17.70 10.98 7.41
CA GLY A 32 16.43 11.73 7.44
C GLY A 32 15.16 10.90 7.17
N ILE A 33 15.30 9.69 6.63
CA ILE A 33 14.19 8.79 6.28
C ILE A 33 13.72 8.04 7.52
N SER A 34 12.43 8.11 7.85
CA SER A 34 11.87 7.33 8.97
C SER A 34 11.79 5.84 8.63
N VAL A 35 12.32 5.00 9.52
CA VAL A 35 12.39 3.54 9.40
C VAL A 35 11.79 2.91 10.66
N ASP A 36 10.84 2.00 10.46
CA ASP A 36 10.33 1.10 11.50
C ASP A 36 10.87 -0.30 11.20
N LEU A 37 11.85 -0.75 11.98
CA LEU A 37 12.56 -2.01 11.79
C LEU A 37 12.01 -3.08 12.75
N THR A 38 11.35 -4.10 12.20
CA THR A 38 10.96 -5.30 12.97
C THR A 38 11.99 -6.41 12.85
N TYR A 39 12.03 -7.31 13.83
CA TYR A 39 12.95 -8.44 13.85
C TYR A 39 12.19 -9.76 13.94
N ALA A 40 12.68 -10.75 13.19
CA ALA A 40 12.22 -12.13 13.26
C ALA A 40 13.42 -13.06 13.23
N GLN A 41 13.43 -14.04 14.15
CA GLN A 41 14.40 -15.10 14.17
C GLN A 41 13.85 -16.29 13.37
N LEU A 42 14.64 -16.74 12.39
CA LEU A 42 14.29 -17.90 11.56
C LEU A 42 15.14 -19.11 11.99
N PRO A 43 14.58 -20.32 12.01
CA PRO A 43 15.29 -21.55 12.39
C PRO A 43 16.07 -22.12 11.20
N VAL A 44 16.92 -21.29 10.58
CA VAL A 44 17.77 -21.67 9.45
C VAL A 44 19.22 -21.29 9.73
N LEU A 45 20.14 -22.15 9.29
CA LEU A 45 21.59 -21.90 9.41
C LEU A 45 22.10 -20.97 8.29
N ASP A 46 21.45 -21.03 7.12
CA ASP A 46 21.81 -20.24 5.95
C ASP A 46 20.77 -19.14 5.71
N ALA A 47 21.26 -17.90 5.66
CA ALA A 47 20.48 -16.71 5.39
C ALA A 47 19.87 -16.70 3.98
N VAL A 48 20.49 -17.38 3.00
CA VAL A 48 19.94 -17.51 1.63
C VAL A 48 18.67 -18.35 1.62
N GLN A 49 18.54 -19.32 2.53
CA GLN A 49 17.33 -20.14 2.67
C GLN A 49 16.18 -19.39 3.35
N ALA A 50 16.49 -18.36 4.14
CA ALA A 50 15.49 -17.50 4.77
C ALA A 50 14.77 -16.54 3.82
N ILE A 51 15.25 -16.36 2.58
CA ILE A 51 14.58 -15.53 1.56
C ILE A 51 13.17 -16.05 1.26
N ASN A 52 12.97 -17.36 1.44
CA ASN A 52 11.68 -18.03 1.27
C ASN A 52 10.87 -17.99 2.59
N THR A 53 10.50 -16.77 3.02
CA THR A 53 9.66 -16.49 4.20
C THR A 53 8.28 -17.15 4.16
N SER A 54 7.88 -17.74 3.03
CA SER A 54 6.61 -18.44 2.83
C SER A 54 6.70 -19.96 2.98
N SER A 55 7.88 -20.57 3.19
CA SER A 55 8.00 -22.03 3.31
C SER A 55 7.25 -22.55 4.56
N PRO A 56 6.26 -23.47 4.40
CA PRO A 56 5.49 -24.02 5.51
C PRO A 56 6.32 -24.74 6.58
N GLN A 57 7.52 -25.18 6.23
CA GLN A 57 8.42 -25.90 7.14
C GLN A 57 9.07 -24.95 8.16
N TYR A 58 9.47 -23.75 7.73
CA TYR A 58 10.05 -22.75 8.63
C TYR A 58 8.99 -22.11 9.51
N LEU A 59 7.83 -21.82 8.92
CA LEU A 59 6.69 -21.18 9.59
C LEU A 59 6.21 -21.92 10.84
N ARG A 60 6.26 -23.27 10.84
CA ARG A 60 5.84 -24.11 11.98
C ARG A 60 6.77 -24.03 13.20
N ARG A 61 7.99 -23.55 13.03
CA ARG A 61 9.03 -23.52 14.08
C ARG A 61 9.30 -22.11 14.61
N LEU A 62 8.53 -21.11 14.18
CA LEU A 62 8.68 -19.72 14.61
C LEU A 62 8.08 -19.50 15.99
N ASP A 63 8.77 -18.73 16.81
CA ASP A 63 8.19 -18.19 18.04
C ASP A 63 7.12 -17.13 17.72
N SER A 64 6.26 -16.86 18.70
CA SER A 64 5.13 -15.96 18.53
C SER A 64 5.51 -14.52 18.14
N ARG A 65 6.69 -14.01 18.55
CA ARG A 65 7.15 -12.66 18.17
C ARG A 65 7.62 -12.65 16.72
N SER A 66 8.45 -13.61 16.33
CA SER A 66 8.91 -13.74 14.93
C SER A 66 7.77 -13.98 13.95
N TRP A 67 6.77 -14.78 14.34
CA TRP A 67 5.55 -14.98 13.55
C TRP A 67 4.84 -13.65 13.24
N LYS A 68 4.62 -12.82 14.28
CA LYS A 68 3.95 -11.53 14.15
C LYS A 68 4.78 -10.54 13.34
N SER A 69 6.10 -10.49 13.53
CA SER A 69 7.00 -9.64 12.75
C SER A 69 7.00 -9.98 11.25
N LEU A 70 6.88 -11.26 10.90
CA LEU A 70 6.84 -11.71 9.51
C LEU A 70 5.47 -11.62 8.85
N SER A 71 4.39 -11.50 9.62
CA SER A 71 3.01 -11.47 9.11
C SER A 71 2.82 -10.42 8.02
N GLY A 72 3.30 -9.18 8.24
CA GLY A 72 3.18 -8.10 7.27
C GLY A 72 3.90 -8.39 5.93
N VAL A 73 5.10 -8.99 6.00
CA VAL A 73 5.86 -9.36 4.80
C VAL A 73 5.16 -10.48 4.04
N ARG A 74 4.75 -11.54 4.74
CA ARG A 74 4.08 -12.70 4.15
C ARG A 74 2.78 -12.30 3.44
N VAL A 75 1.95 -11.50 4.12
CA VAL A 75 0.68 -11.02 3.54
C VAL A 75 0.95 -10.16 2.31
N ASN A 76 1.93 -9.26 2.36
CA ASN A 76 2.26 -8.42 1.20
C ASN A 76 2.79 -9.25 0.01
N GLU A 77 3.64 -10.26 0.26
CA GLU A 77 4.11 -11.18 -0.77
C GLU A 77 2.95 -11.95 -1.42
N GLN A 78 2.00 -12.45 -0.61
CA GLN A 78 0.81 -13.12 -1.12
C GLN A 78 -0.05 -12.19 -1.98
N ILE A 79 -0.30 -10.94 -1.54
CA ILE A 79 -1.05 -9.96 -2.33
C ILE A 79 -0.39 -9.74 -3.70
N VAL A 80 0.93 -9.55 -3.73
CA VAL A 80 1.68 -9.33 -4.98
C VAL A 80 1.63 -10.55 -5.90
N GLN A 81 1.65 -11.76 -5.35
CA GLN A 81 1.50 -13.00 -6.12
C GLN A 81 0.09 -13.21 -6.66
N LEU A 82 -0.93 -12.69 -5.96
CA LEU A 82 -2.34 -12.86 -6.30
C LEU A 82 -2.86 -11.84 -7.33
N VAL A 83 -2.14 -10.75 -7.58
CA VAL A 83 -2.55 -9.74 -8.58
C VAL A 83 -2.03 -10.11 -9.98
N PRO A 84 -2.86 -9.98 -11.03
CA PRO A 84 -2.46 -10.33 -12.39
C PRO A 84 -1.44 -9.36 -13.00
N ASP A 85 -1.48 -8.09 -12.57
CA ASP A 85 -0.60 -7.02 -13.06
C ASP A 85 -0.16 -6.15 -11.87
N GLN A 86 1.11 -6.28 -11.50
CA GLN A 86 1.67 -5.61 -10.32
C GLN A 86 1.77 -4.09 -10.51
N GLU A 87 2.02 -3.62 -11.74
CA GLU A 87 2.15 -2.20 -12.03
C GLU A 87 0.78 -1.52 -11.91
N LYS A 88 -0.25 -2.09 -12.56
CA LYS A 88 -1.63 -1.60 -12.43
C LYS A 88 -2.11 -1.62 -10.99
N PHE A 89 -1.80 -2.69 -10.24
CA PHE A 89 -2.11 -2.78 -8.82
C PHE A 89 -1.46 -1.64 -8.01
N GLN A 90 -0.17 -1.36 -8.24
CA GLN A 90 0.53 -0.29 -7.53
C GLN A 90 -0.05 1.09 -7.84
N VAL A 91 -0.37 1.36 -9.11
CA VAL A 91 -1.02 2.62 -9.52
C VAL A 91 -2.38 2.76 -8.85
N LEU A 92 -3.23 1.72 -8.94
CA LEU A 92 -4.55 1.70 -8.32
C LEU A 92 -4.47 1.93 -6.80
N LEU A 93 -3.58 1.23 -6.11
CA LEU A 93 -3.41 1.34 -4.66
C LEU A 93 -2.94 2.74 -4.25
N ARG A 94 -2.05 3.38 -5.02
CA ARG A 94 -1.64 4.78 -4.78
C ARG A 94 -2.82 5.73 -4.90
N CYS A 95 -3.66 5.57 -5.93
CA CYS A 95 -4.86 6.37 -6.13
C CYS A 95 -5.86 6.20 -4.98
N ILE A 96 -6.14 4.96 -4.57
CA ILE A 96 -7.06 4.66 -3.46
C ILE A 96 -6.52 5.22 -2.14
N LYS A 97 -5.22 5.06 -1.84
CA LYS A 97 -4.61 5.60 -0.62
C LYS A 97 -4.66 7.13 -0.60
N LEU A 98 -4.42 7.78 -1.74
CA LEU A 98 -4.54 9.23 -1.86
C LEU A 98 -5.99 9.68 -1.63
N TRP A 99 -6.96 9.03 -2.28
CA TRP A 99 -8.39 9.28 -2.05
C TRP A 99 -8.74 9.13 -0.57
N ALA A 100 -8.44 7.99 0.04
CA ALA A 100 -8.76 7.70 1.43
C ALA A 100 -8.17 8.76 2.38
N ARG A 101 -6.91 9.17 2.17
CA ARG A 101 -6.29 10.25 2.95
C ARG A 101 -7.01 11.60 2.78
N ARG A 102 -7.31 11.99 1.54
CA ARG A 102 -8.02 13.25 1.24
C ARG A 102 -9.44 13.29 1.78
N ARG A 103 -10.05 12.13 2.03
CA ARG A 103 -11.39 12.00 2.61
C ARG A 103 -11.37 11.68 4.11
N GLY A 104 -10.20 11.63 4.75
CA GLY A 104 -10.08 11.35 6.18
C GLY A 104 -10.34 9.89 6.58
N LEU A 105 -10.27 8.95 5.62
CA LEU A 105 -10.60 7.53 5.80
C LEU A 105 -9.36 6.62 5.98
N HIS A 106 -8.17 7.19 6.17
CA HIS A 106 -6.93 6.42 6.29
C HIS A 106 -6.26 6.66 7.65
N CYS A 107 -6.86 6.10 8.69
CA CYS A 107 -6.34 6.10 10.06
C CYS A 107 -6.93 4.91 10.84
N HIS A 108 -6.15 3.84 11.00
CA HIS A 108 -6.58 2.63 11.70
C HIS A 108 -6.97 2.91 13.16
N LEU A 109 -6.20 3.77 13.84
CA LEU A 109 -6.41 4.10 15.25
C LEU A 109 -7.75 4.79 15.51
N LEU A 110 -8.28 5.52 14.52
CA LEU A 110 -9.57 6.20 14.57
C LEU A 110 -10.71 5.36 13.97
N GLY A 111 -10.50 4.06 13.77
CA GLY A 111 -11.54 3.17 13.26
C GLY A 111 -11.81 3.27 11.76
N PHE A 112 -10.86 3.80 10.98
CA PHE A 112 -10.91 3.83 9.52
C PHE A 112 -9.94 2.82 8.88
N PHE A 113 -9.75 2.89 7.57
CA PHE A 113 -8.91 1.93 6.86
C PHE A 113 -7.44 2.00 7.30
N ALA A 114 -6.87 0.82 7.57
CA ALA A 114 -5.44 0.60 7.56
C ALA A 114 -4.94 0.45 6.10
N GLY A 115 -3.63 0.62 5.90
CA GLY A 115 -3.03 0.44 4.58
C GLY A 115 -3.27 -0.96 3.99
N ILE A 116 -3.30 -1.99 4.83
CA ILE A 116 -3.56 -3.38 4.41
C ILE A 116 -5.00 -3.58 3.91
N HIS A 117 -5.99 -2.93 4.53
CA HIS A 117 -7.39 -2.99 4.08
C HIS A 117 -7.48 -2.52 2.62
N LEU A 118 -6.91 -1.34 2.33
CA LEU A 118 -6.93 -0.77 0.98
C LEU A 118 -6.14 -1.61 -0.02
N ALA A 119 -5.05 -2.25 0.40
CA ALA A 119 -4.26 -3.14 -0.45
C ALA A 119 -5.06 -4.37 -0.88
N ILE A 120 -5.76 -5.02 0.06
CA ILE A 120 -6.59 -6.19 -0.24
C ILE A 120 -7.77 -5.79 -1.13
N LEU A 121 -8.47 -4.69 -0.81
CA LEU A 121 -9.57 -4.19 -1.64
C LEU A 121 -9.10 -3.85 -3.07
N ALA A 122 -7.92 -3.24 -3.24
CA ALA A 122 -7.35 -2.95 -4.55
C ALA A 122 -7.00 -4.25 -5.31
N ALA A 123 -6.35 -5.20 -4.65
CA ALA A 123 -5.99 -6.50 -5.23
C ALA A 123 -7.23 -7.27 -5.71
N TYR A 124 -8.30 -7.23 -4.92
CA TYR A 124 -9.58 -7.85 -5.22
C TYR A 124 -10.18 -7.34 -6.54
N VAL A 125 -10.06 -6.04 -6.80
CA VAL A 125 -10.52 -5.41 -8.05
C VAL A 125 -9.61 -5.80 -9.21
N CYS A 126 -8.28 -5.78 -9.02
CA CYS A 126 -7.32 -6.21 -10.04
C CYS A 126 -7.55 -7.65 -10.50
N GLN A 127 -7.86 -8.58 -9.59
CA GLN A 127 -8.17 -9.97 -9.92
C GLN A 127 -9.41 -10.12 -10.82
N ARG A 128 -10.43 -9.28 -10.61
CA ARG A 128 -11.71 -9.36 -11.32
C ARG A 128 -11.71 -8.66 -12.67
N PHE A 129 -10.84 -7.66 -12.82
CA PHE A 129 -10.73 -6.86 -14.04
C PHE A 129 -9.28 -6.83 -14.53
N PRO A 130 -8.68 -7.99 -14.86
CA PRO A 130 -7.26 -8.08 -15.21
C PRO A 130 -6.89 -7.23 -16.44
N ASN A 131 -7.84 -7.06 -17.36
CA ASN A 131 -7.66 -6.35 -18.63
C ASN A 131 -8.06 -4.87 -18.55
N ALA A 132 -8.56 -4.39 -17.41
CA ALA A 132 -8.96 -2.99 -17.28
C ALA A 132 -7.75 -2.06 -17.21
N THR A 133 -7.92 -0.84 -17.71
CA THR A 133 -6.95 0.25 -17.53
C THR A 133 -6.93 0.70 -16.06
N ALA A 134 -5.88 1.45 -15.64
CA ALA A 134 -5.82 1.99 -14.28
C ALA A 134 -7.06 2.82 -13.89
N ASN A 135 -7.59 3.61 -14.84
CA ASN A 135 -8.83 4.38 -14.64
C ASN A 135 -10.06 3.47 -14.54
N GLY A 136 -10.12 2.43 -15.37
CA GLY A 136 -11.18 1.42 -15.30
C GLY A 136 -11.19 0.72 -13.94
N LEU A 137 -10.03 0.26 -13.48
CA LEU A 137 -9.85 -0.34 -12.15
C LEU A 137 -10.27 0.60 -11.02
N PHE A 138 -9.87 1.88 -11.08
CA PHE A 138 -10.27 2.87 -10.09
C PHE A 138 -11.78 3.09 -10.05
N THR A 139 -12.44 3.01 -11.21
CA THR A 139 -13.91 3.09 -11.24
C THR A 139 -14.55 1.82 -10.68
N MET A 140 -14.07 0.64 -11.09
CA MET A 140 -14.59 -0.64 -10.60
C MET A 140 -14.42 -0.80 -9.09
N PHE A 141 -13.38 -0.20 -8.49
CA PHE A 141 -13.25 -0.12 -7.04
C PHE A 141 -14.48 0.50 -6.38
N PHE A 142 -14.92 1.66 -6.85
CA PHE A 142 -16.12 2.30 -6.30
C PHE A 142 -17.40 1.57 -6.68
N GLU A 143 -17.49 1.06 -7.91
CA GLU A 143 -18.63 0.24 -8.36
C GLU A 143 -18.91 -0.90 -7.38
N ILE A 144 -17.87 -1.68 -7.09
CA ILE A 144 -17.95 -2.86 -6.23
C ILE A 144 -18.23 -2.44 -4.80
N PHE A 145 -17.37 -1.59 -4.22
CA PHE A 145 -17.39 -1.38 -2.77
C PHE A 145 -18.47 -0.40 -2.29
N ALA A 146 -19.05 0.42 -3.17
CA ALA A 146 -20.26 1.18 -2.85
C ALA A 146 -21.47 0.26 -2.63
N HIS A 147 -21.54 -0.86 -3.36
CA HIS A 147 -22.67 -1.80 -3.35
C HIS A 147 -22.32 -3.12 -2.65
N TRP A 148 -21.11 -3.25 -2.10
CA TRP A 148 -20.66 -4.49 -1.50
C TRP A 148 -21.54 -4.86 -0.29
N PRO A 149 -22.07 -6.09 -0.24
CA PRO A 149 -22.80 -6.57 0.93
C PRO A 149 -21.79 -6.85 2.05
N TRP A 150 -21.50 -5.85 2.88
CA TRP A 150 -20.42 -5.92 3.91
C TRP A 150 -20.60 -6.99 5.00
N HIS A 151 -21.71 -7.75 5.01
CA HIS A 151 -21.75 -8.98 5.78
C HIS A 151 -20.92 -10.11 5.13
N ILE A 152 -20.61 -10.04 3.84
CA ILE A 152 -19.78 -10.99 3.09
C ILE A 152 -18.31 -10.56 3.16
N PRO A 153 -17.39 -11.44 3.60
CA PRO A 153 -15.96 -11.17 3.59
C PRO A 153 -15.39 -10.89 2.21
N VAL A 154 -14.51 -9.88 2.13
CA VAL A 154 -13.67 -9.68 0.95
C VAL A 154 -12.48 -10.63 1.04
N ASP A 155 -12.43 -11.61 0.15
CA ASP A 155 -11.40 -12.66 0.09
C ASP A 155 -10.75 -12.71 -1.30
N LEU A 156 -9.42 -12.83 -1.35
CA LEU A 156 -8.63 -12.93 -2.59
C LEU A 156 -8.48 -14.36 -3.10
N HIS A 157 -8.74 -15.37 -2.28
CA HIS A 157 -8.64 -16.79 -2.65
C HIS A 157 -9.97 -17.37 -3.14
N GLY A 158 -11.08 -16.64 -3.00
CA GLY A 158 -12.40 -17.03 -3.53
C GLY A 158 -13.04 -18.24 -2.84
N GLN A 159 -12.46 -18.72 -1.73
CA GLN A 159 -13.05 -19.78 -0.90
C GLN A 159 -13.82 -19.14 0.26
N GLN A 160 -14.98 -19.71 0.63
CA GLN A 160 -15.62 -19.31 1.89
C GLN A 160 -14.71 -19.73 3.03
N THR A 161 -13.93 -18.79 3.55
CA THR A 161 -13.06 -19.03 4.68
C THR A 161 -13.91 -19.11 5.95
N ASN A 162 -13.75 -20.19 6.72
CA ASN A 162 -14.35 -20.36 8.05
C ASN A 162 -13.64 -19.46 9.09
N CYS A 163 -13.45 -18.17 8.77
CA CYS A 163 -12.90 -17.20 9.71
C CYS A 163 -13.93 -16.97 10.81
N THR A 164 -13.55 -17.21 12.07
CA THR A 164 -14.41 -16.93 13.22
C THR A 164 -14.66 -15.42 13.28
N ARG A 165 -15.92 -15.03 13.10
CA ARG A 165 -16.31 -13.61 13.15
C ARG A 165 -16.49 -13.22 14.61
N SER A 166 -15.90 -12.11 15.00
CA SER A 166 -16.36 -11.44 16.23
C SER A 166 -17.74 -10.82 15.97
N ASP A 167 -18.61 -10.87 16.97
CA ASP A 167 -19.85 -10.10 16.95
C ASP A 167 -19.53 -8.62 16.67
N GLY A 168 -20.30 -8.00 15.77
CA GLY A 168 -20.10 -6.61 15.36
C GLY A 168 -19.03 -6.35 14.29
N CYS A 169 -18.51 -7.38 13.58
CA CYS A 169 -17.62 -7.17 12.44
C CYS A 169 -18.36 -6.53 11.24
N LEU A 170 -18.15 -5.22 11.03
CA LEU A 170 -18.85 -4.40 10.02
C LEU A 170 -18.30 -4.52 8.60
N MET A 171 -16.97 -4.66 8.43
CA MET A 171 -16.28 -4.78 7.13
C MET A 171 -15.24 -5.90 7.19
N PRO A 172 -15.64 -7.17 7.05
CA PRO A 172 -14.74 -8.31 7.06
C PRO A 172 -13.85 -8.30 5.82
N ILE A 173 -12.54 -8.15 6.02
CA ILE A 173 -11.52 -8.23 4.98
C ILE A 173 -10.55 -9.33 5.40
N VAL A 174 -10.38 -10.34 4.57
CA VAL A 174 -9.55 -11.52 4.87
C VAL A 174 -8.12 -11.27 4.41
N MET A 175 -7.16 -11.48 5.31
CA MET A 175 -5.74 -11.48 4.96
C MET A 175 -5.42 -12.74 4.16
N PRO A 176 -4.74 -12.64 3.00
CA PRO A 176 -4.28 -13.80 2.25
C PRO A 176 -3.08 -14.44 2.96
N CYS A 177 -3.36 -15.18 4.03
CA CYS A 177 -2.38 -15.91 4.81
C CYS A 177 -2.91 -17.31 5.19
N SER A 178 -1.98 -18.18 5.59
CA SER A 178 -2.29 -19.50 6.12
C SER A 178 -1.83 -19.60 7.59
N PRO A 179 -2.75 -19.83 8.54
CA PRO A 179 -4.21 -19.92 8.37
C PRO A 179 -4.87 -18.57 7.98
N PRO A 180 -6.07 -18.57 7.37
CA PRO A 180 -6.82 -17.35 7.05
C PRO A 180 -7.20 -16.58 8.33
N GLU A 181 -7.02 -15.26 8.30
CA GLU A 181 -7.34 -14.38 9.42
C GLU A 181 -8.02 -13.10 8.90
N LEU A 182 -8.95 -12.54 9.67
CA LEU A 182 -9.52 -11.22 9.37
C LEU A 182 -8.51 -10.12 9.71
N CYS A 183 -8.46 -9.07 8.87
CA CYS A 183 -7.72 -7.87 9.21
C CYS A 183 -8.25 -7.25 10.51
N ALA A 184 -7.34 -6.91 11.42
CA ALA A 184 -7.70 -6.22 12.64
C ALA A 184 -8.33 -4.84 12.33
N SER A 185 -9.49 -4.57 12.90
CA SER A 185 -10.27 -3.36 12.64
C SER A 185 -10.76 -2.74 13.93
N ASN A 186 -10.55 -1.43 14.10
CA ASN A 186 -11.13 -0.63 15.19
C ASN A 186 -12.41 0.09 14.74
N MET A 187 -13.05 -0.41 13.68
CA MET A 187 -14.17 0.26 13.03
C MET A 187 -15.40 0.28 13.94
N THR A 188 -16.06 1.43 13.98
CA THR A 188 -17.31 1.65 14.70
C THR A 188 -18.44 1.82 13.68
N GLU A 189 -19.69 1.76 14.13
CA GLU A 189 -20.84 1.99 13.25
C GLU A 189 -20.78 3.39 12.59
N GLY A 190 -20.31 4.41 13.31
CA GLY A 190 -20.16 5.76 12.77
C GLY A 190 -19.09 5.85 11.67
N THR A 191 -17.93 5.24 11.89
CA THR A 191 -16.85 5.25 10.89
C THR A 191 -17.19 4.37 9.69
N PHE A 192 -17.88 3.25 9.91
CA PHE A 192 -18.44 2.41 8.85
C PHE A 192 -19.42 3.18 7.96
N ARG A 193 -20.39 3.89 8.55
CA ARG A 193 -21.32 4.75 7.81
C ARG A 193 -20.58 5.77 6.96
N LYS A 194 -19.57 6.43 7.53
CA LYS A 194 -18.77 7.43 6.81
C LYS A 194 -17.99 6.83 5.64
N ILE A 195 -17.43 5.63 5.82
CA ILE A 195 -16.77 4.89 4.73
C ILE A 195 -17.77 4.61 3.60
N ARG A 196 -18.97 4.13 3.93
CA ARG A 196 -20.01 3.84 2.92
C ARG A 196 -20.45 5.08 2.16
N GLU A 197 -20.67 6.20 2.85
CA GLU A 197 -20.98 7.50 2.22
C GLU A 197 -19.91 7.90 1.19
N GLU A 198 -18.64 7.78 1.55
CA GLU A 198 -17.54 8.19 0.68
C GLU A 198 -17.29 7.23 -0.48
N LEU A 199 -17.55 5.93 -0.29
CA LEU A 199 -17.55 4.94 -1.38
C LEU A 199 -18.68 5.25 -2.37
N MET A 200 -19.89 5.51 -1.87
CA MET A 200 -21.04 5.89 -2.72
C MET A 200 -20.80 7.21 -3.45
N ARG A 201 -20.25 8.21 -2.76
CA ARG A 201 -19.84 9.47 -3.38
C ARG A 201 -18.80 9.25 -4.48
N GLY A 202 -17.81 8.39 -4.22
CA GLY A 202 -16.80 8.02 -5.22
C GLY A 202 -17.42 7.38 -6.46
N PHE A 203 -18.38 6.46 -6.27
CA PHE A 203 -19.13 5.82 -7.36
C PHE A 203 -19.89 6.82 -8.22
N VAL A 204 -20.64 7.75 -7.60
CA VAL A 204 -21.37 8.78 -8.35
C VAL A 204 -20.40 9.64 -9.18
N LEU A 205 -19.28 10.06 -8.58
CA LEU A 205 -18.29 10.90 -9.28
C LEU A 205 -17.61 10.18 -10.44
N THR A 206 -17.28 8.90 -10.30
CA THR A 206 -16.66 8.14 -11.40
C THR A 206 -17.65 7.85 -12.52
N LYS A 207 -18.94 7.64 -12.23
CA LYS A 207 -20.00 7.54 -13.25
C LYS A 207 -20.18 8.84 -14.02
N VAL A 208 -20.27 9.98 -13.32
CA VAL A 208 -20.35 11.29 -13.97
C VAL A 208 -19.13 11.54 -14.84
N ALA A 209 -17.92 11.27 -14.35
CA ALA A 209 -16.70 11.42 -15.12
C ALA A 209 -16.71 10.56 -16.41
N MET A 210 -17.23 9.33 -16.35
CA MET A 210 -17.38 8.51 -17.56
C MET A 210 -18.35 9.12 -18.58
N ILE A 211 -19.51 9.60 -18.13
CA ILE A 211 -20.51 10.22 -19.01
C ILE A 211 -19.92 11.46 -19.69
N LEU A 212 -19.25 12.32 -18.92
CA LEU A 212 -18.58 13.52 -19.43
C LEU A 212 -17.42 13.20 -20.39
N SER A 213 -16.78 12.05 -20.23
CA SER A 213 -15.71 11.61 -21.13
C SER A 213 -16.24 10.97 -22.42
N GLY A 214 -17.46 10.42 -22.38
CA GLY A 214 -18.13 9.78 -23.52
C GLY A 214 -18.96 10.73 -24.39
N HIS A 215 -19.45 11.84 -23.83
CA HIS A 215 -20.17 12.87 -24.58
C HIS A 215 -19.29 14.12 -24.71
N GLY A 216 -18.92 14.50 -25.94
CA GLY A 216 -18.17 15.72 -26.28
C GLY A 216 -18.89 17.04 -26.01
N PHE A 217 -19.79 17.07 -25.02
CA PHE A 217 -20.49 18.25 -24.54
C PHE A 217 -20.19 18.39 -23.06
N LEU A 218 -19.45 19.44 -22.67
CA LEU A 218 -19.94 20.37 -21.65
C LEU A 218 -19.01 21.59 -21.51
N ASN A 219 -19.67 22.73 -21.42
CA ASN A 219 -19.11 24.08 -21.35
C ASN A 219 -18.35 24.28 -20.01
N PRO A 220 -17.11 24.78 -19.99
CA PRO A 220 -16.24 24.85 -18.79
C PRO A 220 -16.76 25.69 -17.61
N SER A 221 -17.81 26.49 -17.80
CA SER A 221 -18.35 27.42 -16.80
C SER A 221 -19.24 26.73 -15.76
N HIS A 222 -20.05 25.74 -16.14
CA HIS A 222 -20.95 25.03 -15.21
C HIS A 222 -20.23 24.05 -14.27
N ILE A 223 -19.09 23.51 -14.70
CA ILE A 223 -18.26 22.59 -13.90
C ILE A 223 -17.57 23.33 -12.75
N ARG A 224 -17.31 24.64 -12.92
CA ARG A 224 -16.54 25.46 -11.98
C ARG A 224 -17.24 25.71 -10.65
N GLN A 225 -18.57 25.72 -10.62
CA GLN A 225 -19.34 26.11 -9.43
C GLN A 225 -19.71 24.91 -8.53
N HIS A 226 -19.86 23.71 -9.12
CA HIS A 226 -20.13 22.47 -8.37
C HIS A 226 -18.86 21.66 -8.02
N MET A 227 -17.72 21.97 -8.64
CA MET A 227 -16.50 21.20 -8.47
C MET A 227 -15.33 22.02 -7.94
N ASN A 228 -15.47 22.54 -6.71
CA ASN A 228 -14.30 22.83 -5.86
C ASN A 228 -13.47 21.57 -5.50
N ASN A 229 -13.85 20.39 -6.05
CA ASN A 229 -13.08 19.15 -6.06
C ASN A 229 -12.60 18.73 -7.47
N PHE A 230 -12.81 19.54 -8.52
CA PHE A 230 -12.35 19.27 -9.90
C PHE A 230 -10.82 19.18 -10.00
N PHE A 231 -10.13 19.85 -9.08
CA PHE A 231 -8.70 19.67 -8.90
C PHE A 231 -8.32 18.21 -8.64
N ALA A 232 -9.20 17.32 -8.17
CA ALA A 232 -8.87 15.89 -8.03
C ALA A 232 -8.78 15.17 -9.38
N LEU A 233 -9.58 15.53 -10.39
CA LEU A 233 -9.49 14.93 -11.73
C LEU A 233 -8.30 15.52 -12.50
N LEU A 234 -8.08 16.84 -12.41
CA LEU A 234 -6.88 17.49 -12.92
C LEU A 234 -5.61 17.04 -12.19
N TYR A 235 -5.66 16.76 -10.89
CA TYR A 235 -4.51 16.25 -10.11
C TYR A 235 -4.28 14.75 -10.33
N VAL A 236 -5.32 13.95 -10.60
CA VAL A 236 -5.17 12.57 -11.09
C VAL A 236 -4.61 12.58 -12.50
N LEU A 237 -5.05 13.48 -13.39
CA LEU A 237 -4.45 13.67 -14.71
C LEU A 237 -3.03 14.24 -14.63
N GLN A 238 -2.73 15.14 -13.68
CA GLN A 238 -1.37 15.67 -13.43
C GLN A 238 -0.46 14.63 -12.78
N LEU A 239 -0.99 13.77 -11.92
CA LEU A 239 -0.28 12.61 -11.34
C LEU A 239 -0.02 11.55 -12.40
N LEU A 240 -0.97 11.31 -13.32
CA LEU A 240 -0.79 10.46 -14.48
C LEU A 240 0.22 11.09 -15.45
N LYS A 241 0.21 12.41 -15.67
CA LYS A 241 1.21 13.13 -16.49
C LYS A 241 2.62 13.07 -15.89
N ASN A 242 2.75 13.14 -14.56
CA ASN A 242 4.01 12.98 -13.85
C ASN A 242 4.46 11.51 -13.71
N CYS A 243 3.55 10.54 -13.85
CA CYS A 243 3.87 9.11 -13.94
C CYS A 243 4.19 8.64 -15.37
N MET A 244 3.81 9.41 -16.39
CA MET A 244 4.00 9.09 -17.82
C MET A 244 5.21 9.79 -18.45
N ILE A 245 6.11 10.39 -17.67
CA ILE A 245 7.38 10.94 -18.20
C ILE A 245 8.31 9.77 -18.51
N GLY A 246 8.12 9.22 -19.69
CA GLY A 246 8.94 8.18 -20.32
C GLY A 246 8.55 7.90 -21.77
N VAL A 247 7.75 8.76 -22.42
CA VAL A 247 7.42 8.64 -23.84
C VAL A 247 7.61 10.00 -24.50
N ASP A 248 8.55 10.02 -25.46
CA ASP A 248 9.07 11.20 -26.13
C ASP A 248 8.01 11.97 -26.93
N GLY A 249 8.07 13.29 -26.83
CA GLY A 249 7.39 14.22 -27.73
C GLY A 249 6.34 15.09 -27.05
N LEU A 250 6.68 16.35 -26.76
CA LEU A 250 5.96 17.54 -27.24
C LEU A 250 6.53 18.88 -26.71
N ASN A 251 6.80 19.75 -27.68
CA ASN A 251 6.84 21.23 -27.74
C ASN A 251 7.59 22.07 -26.66
N PRO A 252 8.70 22.76 -27.02
CA PRO A 252 9.48 23.60 -26.09
C PRO A 252 8.78 24.89 -25.62
N ALA A 253 7.62 25.27 -26.17
CA ALA A 253 6.87 26.45 -25.72
C ALA A 253 6.20 26.30 -24.33
N PHE A 254 6.15 25.09 -23.76
CA PHE A 254 5.54 24.82 -22.45
C PHE A 254 6.52 24.96 -21.26
N LEU A 255 7.84 25.09 -21.53
CA LEU A 255 8.90 25.11 -20.50
C LEU A 255 9.03 26.46 -19.78
N THR A 256 8.50 27.54 -20.34
CA THR A 256 8.60 28.89 -19.78
C THR A 256 7.67 29.16 -18.60
N LEU A 257 6.71 28.26 -18.30
CA LEU A 257 5.81 28.35 -17.15
C LEU A 257 6.28 27.57 -15.91
N PHE A 258 7.41 26.84 -15.99
CA PHE A 258 7.87 25.93 -14.93
C PHE A 258 9.06 26.44 -14.09
N SER A 259 9.56 27.65 -14.33
CA SER A 259 10.74 28.19 -13.64
C SER A 259 10.55 28.54 -12.14
N SER A 260 9.33 28.41 -11.59
CA SER A 260 9.05 28.78 -10.20
C SER A 260 8.87 27.60 -9.22
N TRP A 261 9.01 26.35 -9.64
CA TRP A 261 8.86 25.19 -8.72
C TRP A 261 10.11 24.30 -8.76
N LYS A 262 11.01 24.52 -7.79
CA LYS A 262 12.14 23.62 -7.51
C LYS A 262 11.61 22.27 -7.01
N ILE A 263 11.46 21.30 -7.91
CA ILE A 263 11.47 19.87 -7.57
C ILE A 263 12.46 19.21 -8.50
N THR A 264 13.60 18.82 -7.93
CA THR A 264 14.70 18.14 -8.59
C THR A 264 14.23 16.81 -9.16
N ALA A 265 14.25 16.69 -10.49
CA ALA A 265 14.05 15.43 -11.19
C ALA A 265 15.23 14.48 -10.90
N LEU A 266 14.95 13.22 -10.60
CA LEU A 266 15.93 12.15 -10.62
C LEU A 266 15.43 11.04 -11.54
N SER A 267 16.21 10.82 -12.58
CA SER A 267 16.08 9.84 -13.66
C SER A 267 15.93 8.40 -13.15
N VAL A 268 15.07 7.63 -13.81
CA VAL A 268 14.86 6.19 -13.57
C VAL A 268 15.68 5.39 -14.58
N THR A 269 16.50 4.45 -14.09
CA THR A 269 17.03 3.33 -14.88
C THR A 269 16.44 2.01 -14.34
N PRO A 270 16.13 1.03 -15.21
CA PRO A 270 15.46 -0.20 -14.79
C PRO A 270 16.47 -1.28 -14.40
N ILE A 271 16.33 -1.92 -13.23
CA ILE A 271 17.13 -3.11 -12.87
C ILE A 271 16.28 -4.16 -12.14
N HIS A 272 16.31 -5.38 -12.70
CA HIS A 272 15.69 -6.61 -12.22
C HIS A 272 16.18 -7.05 -10.82
N HIS A 273 15.26 -7.65 -10.06
CA HIS A 273 15.42 -8.50 -8.86
C HIS A 273 16.49 -8.12 -7.83
N ARG A 274 16.10 -7.85 -6.56
CA ARG A 274 16.89 -8.20 -5.35
C ARG A 274 16.11 -8.03 -4.03
N LYS A 275 16.03 -9.09 -3.23
CA LYS A 275 15.79 -9.09 -1.77
C LYS A 275 17.15 -8.93 -1.07
N LEU A 276 17.19 -8.24 0.08
CA LEU A 276 18.44 -8.04 0.83
C LEU A 276 18.58 -9.02 2.00
N ILE A 277 19.76 -9.64 2.12
CA ILE A 277 20.23 -10.38 3.28
C ILE A 277 21.50 -9.68 3.76
N ILE A 278 21.60 -9.38 5.05
CA ILE A 278 22.85 -8.95 5.67
C ILE A 278 23.36 -10.11 6.53
N GLN A 279 24.40 -10.80 6.06
CA GLN A 279 25.18 -11.75 6.87
C GLN A 279 26.24 -10.96 7.66
N SER A 280 26.09 -10.95 8.98
CA SER A 280 27.18 -10.76 9.93
C SER A 280 27.45 -12.12 10.57
N SER A 281 28.66 -12.35 11.10
CA SER A 281 29.21 -13.60 11.65
C SER A 281 28.47 -14.15 12.89
N ASN A 282 27.15 -14.32 12.77
CA ASN A 282 26.07 -14.55 13.75
C ASN A 282 25.48 -13.31 14.45
N PRO A 283 24.14 -13.16 14.54
CA PRO A 283 23.06 -13.73 13.71
C PRO A 283 22.65 -12.78 12.56
N THR A 284 22.09 -13.35 11.50
CA THR A 284 21.59 -12.68 10.30
C THR A 284 20.53 -11.62 10.63
N LEU A 285 20.69 -10.44 10.04
CA LEU A 285 19.80 -9.30 10.23
C LEU A 285 18.75 -9.24 9.12
N TYR A 286 17.48 -9.36 9.49
CA TYR A 286 16.36 -9.13 8.57
C TYR A 286 15.82 -7.71 8.77
N ILE A 287 15.92 -6.88 7.74
CA ILE A 287 15.34 -5.54 7.71
C ILE A 287 13.98 -5.62 7.01
N THR A 288 12.91 -5.42 7.75
CA THR A 288 11.55 -5.29 7.19
C THR A 288 10.95 -3.97 7.68
N GLY A 289 10.41 -3.16 6.75
CA GLY A 289 9.76 -1.89 7.09
C GLY A 289 10.00 -0.67 6.19
N ALA A 290 10.37 -0.85 4.92
CA ALA A 290 10.45 0.27 3.98
C ALA A 290 9.10 0.52 3.29
N SER A 291 8.56 1.71 3.50
CA SER A 291 7.31 2.18 2.87
C SER A 291 7.46 2.53 1.38
N SER A 292 8.69 2.49 0.84
CA SER A 292 8.99 2.61 -0.59
C SER A 292 10.32 1.95 -0.97
N LEU A 293 10.42 1.47 -2.22
CA LEU A 293 11.63 0.86 -2.81
C LEU A 293 12.86 1.78 -2.77
N ASN A 294 12.66 3.11 -2.83
CA ASN A 294 13.75 4.09 -2.70
C ASN A 294 14.44 4.05 -1.33
N GLN A 295 13.74 3.63 -0.26
CA GLN A 295 14.31 3.49 1.08
C GLN A 295 15.19 2.24 1.20
N ILE A 296 14.90 1.19 0.42
CA ILE A 296 15.69 -0.04 0.38
C ILE A 296 16.97 0.18 -0.43
N LEU A 297 16.88 0.84 -1.60
CA LEU A 297 18.05 1.13 -2.45
C LEU A 297 19.07 2.07 -1.78
N PHE A 298 18.62 2.97 -0.90
CA PHE A 298 19.51 3.85 -0.13
C PHE A 298 20.24 3.12 1.02
N LEU A 299 19.60 2.14 1.65
CA LEU A 299 20.23 1.25 2.63
C LEU A 299 21.22 0.27 1.96
N ILE A 300 20.99 -0.09 0.69
CA ILE A 300 21.86 -0.96 -0.13
C ILE A 300 23.23 -0.32 -0.43
N LEU A 301 23.30 1.00 -0.56
CA LEU A 301 24.55 1.71 -0.92
C LEU A 301 25.36 2.17 0.30
N ALA A 302 24.80 2.09 1.52
CA ALA A 302 25.40 2.63 2.74
C ALA A 302 25.85 1.56 3.77
N LEU A 303 25.61 0.28 3.48
CA LEU A 303 26.08 -0.88 4.24
C LEU A 303 27.10 -1.66 3.42
#